data_AF-A0A2D4L229-F1
#
_entry.id   AF-A0A2D4L229-F1
#
_cell.length_a   1.000
_cell.length_b   1.000
_cell.length_c   1.000
_cell.angle_alpha   90.00
_cell.angle_beta   90.00
_cell.angle_gamma   90.00
#
_symmetry.space_group_name_H-M   'P 1'
#
loop_
_entity.id
_entity.type
_entity.pdbx_description
1 polymer ?
#
loop_
_entity_poly.entity_id
_entity_poly.type
_entity_poly.pdbx_seq_one_letter_code
_entity_poly.pdbx_strand_id
1 'polypeptide(L)'
;YFTEEQKRELLRQYKTGKITVEKIIKIIITVVEESEKKSQLCFEGLRAAVPAAELLESKILNKELYDQLHQGKKTVKEVANMEAIKRYLEGTGTIAGILVESTGQKLLLADAMKRNLLKPEAALNLLEAQAGTGHVIDPVRNEKLPVDEAVRAGMV
;
A
#
# COMPACT_ATOMS: atom_id res chain seq x y z
N TYR A 1 13.21 -5.42 -20.94
CA TYR A 1 13.46 -6.26 -22.12
C TYR A 1 14.66 -5.76 -22.92
N PHE A 2 15.45 -6.68 -23.48
CA PHE A 2 16.60 -6.35 -24.35
C PHE A 2 16.17 -6.09 -25.79
N THR A 3 16.75 -5.08 -26.43
CA THR A 3 16.63 -4.88 -27.87
C THR A 3 17.47 -5.89 -28.64
N GLU A 4 17.12 -6.13 -29.91
CA GLU A 4 17.91 -7.01 -30.79
C GLU A 4 19.36 -6.54 -30.95
N GLU A 5 19.61 -5.22 -30.89
CA GLU A 5 20.96 -4.65 -30.86
C GLU A 5 21.72 -5.01 -29.58
N GLN A 6 21.07 -4.91 -28.41
CA GLN A 6 21.70 -5.28 -27.14
C GLN A 6 22.03 -6.78 -27.08
N LYS A 7 21.16 -7.65 -27.62
CA LYS A 7 21.43 -9.09 -27.74
C LYS A 7 22.62 -9.38 -28.64
N ARG A 8 22.69 -8.72 -29.81
CA ARG A 8 23.81 -8.86 -30.75
C ARG A 8 25.13 -8.39 -30.16
N GLU A 9 25.13 -7.28 -29.42
CA GLU A 9 26.34 -6.76 -28.79
C GLU A 9 26.83 -7.69 -27.67
N LEU A 10 25.94 -8.21 -26.81
CA LEU A 10 26.31 -9.19 -25.78
C LEU A 10 26.94 -10.45 -26.39
N LEU A 11 26.37 -10.97 -27.48
CA LEU A 11 26.93 -12.12 -28.21
C LEU A 11 28.27 -11.81 -28.86
N ARG A 12 28.46 -10.60 -29.39
CA ARG A 12 29.75 -10.15 -29.97
C ARG A 12 30.83 -10.05 -28.90
N GLN A 13 30.50 -9.50 -27.74
CA GLN A 13 31.45 -9.36 -26.63
C GLN A 13 31.82 -10.73 -26.02
N TYR A 14 30.89 -11.70 -26.01
CA TYR A 14 31.18 -13.08 -25.63
C TYR A 14 32.15 -13.75 -26.61
N LYS A 15 31.87 -13.66 -27.92
CA LYS A 15 32.73 -14.24 -28.97
C LYS A 15 34.14 -13.65 -29.00
N THR A 16 34.31 -12.42 -28.51
CA THR A 16 35.62 -11.74 -28.40
C THR A 16 36.31 -11.97 -27.06
N GLY A 17 35.74 -12.78 -26.16
CA GLY A 17 36.32 -13.10 -24.85
C GLY A 17 36.31 -11.96 -23.84
N LYS A 18 35.70 -10.81 -24.16
CA LYS A 18 35.61 -9.64 -23.26
C LYS A 18 34.72 -9.89 -22.03
N ILE A 19 33.85 -10.90 -22.10
CA ILE A 19 32.83 -11.20 -21.09
C ILE A 19 32.63 -12.71 -21.02
N THR A 20 32.55 -13.21 -19.79
CA THR A 20 32.29 -14.63 -19.48
C THR A 20 30.79 -14.93 -19.44
N VAL A 21 30.43 -16.21 -19.57
CA VAL A 21 29.03 -16.67 -19.48
C VAL A 21 28.37 -16.25 -18.16
N GLU A 22 29.10 -16.35 -17.04
CA GLU A 22 28.62 -15.95 -15.71
C GLU A 22 28.20 -14.47 -15.68
N LYS A 23 28.98 -13.61 -16.32
CA LYS A 23 28.70 -12.17 -16.39
C LYS A 23 27.52 -11.88 -17.32
N ILE A 24 27.31 -12.68 -18.38
CA ILE A 24 26.10 -12.59 -19.22
C ILE A 24 24.85 -12.97 -18.42
N ILE A 25 24.88 -14.08 -17.68
CA ILE A 25 23.77 -14.53 -16.84
C ILE A 25 23.38 -13.42 -15.86
N LYS A 26 24.37 -12.83 -15.18
CA LYS A 26 24.14 -11.73 -14.25
C LYS A 26 23.48 -10.52 -14.92
N ILE A 27 23.96 -10.11 -16.09
CA ILE A 27 23.37 -9.00 -16.86
C ILE A 27 21.91 -9.31 -17.25
N ILE A 28 21.63 -10.52 -17.72
CA ILE A 28 20.28 -10.91 -18.12
C ILE A 28 19.33 -10.89 -16.93
N ILE A 29 19.71 -11.52 -15.81
CA ILE A 29 18.91 -11.53 -14.57
C ILE A 29 18.62 -10.09 -14.12
N THR A 30 19.65 -9.24 -14.02
CA THR A 30 19.47 -7.85 -13.58
C THR A 30 18.57 -7.04 -14.50
N VAL A 31 18.67 -7.20 -15.83
CA VAL A 31 17.79 -6.47 -16.76
C VAL A 31 16.36 -6.98 -16.73
N VAL A 32 16.16 -8.29 -16.53
CA VAL A 32 14.81 -8.86 -16.34
C VAL A 32 14.21 -8.34 -15.05
N GLU A 33 14.91 -8.45 -13.91
CA GLU A 33 14.49 -7.95 -12.60
C GLU A 33 14.21 -6.43 -12.63
N GLU A 34 15.07 -5.63 -13.26
CA GLU A 34 14.84 -4.19 -13.40
C GLU A 34 13.64 -3.89 -14.30
N SER A 35 13.43 -4.67 -15.36
CA SER A 35 12.28 -4.48 -16.25
C SER A 35 10.97 -4.92 -15.62
N GLU A 36 10.99 -5.94 -14.76
CA GLU A 36 9.85 -6.35 -13.95
C GLU A 36 9.55 -5.31 -12.86
N LYS A 37 10.57 -4.84 -12.12
CA LYS A 37 10.40 -3.78 -11.11
C LYS A 37 9.86 -2.47 -11.71
N LYS A 38 10.30 -2.10 -12.92
CA LYS A 38 9.79 -0.90 -13.62
C LYS A 38 8.36 -1.08 -14.16
N SER A 39 7.92 -2.32 -14.37
CA SER A 39 6.60 -2.63 -14.92
C SER A 39 5.58 -3.07 -13.86
N GLN A 40 6.00 -3.28 -12.61
CA GLN A 40 5.11 -3.61 -11.51
C GLN A 40 4.30 -2.38 -11.11
N LEU A 41 3.05 -2.36 -11.56
CA LEU A 41 2.03 -1.46 -11.03
C LEU A 41 1.75 -1.88 -9.59
N CYS A 42 2.09 -1.04 -8.62
CA CYS A 42 1.87 -1.31 -7.21
C CYS A 42 0.85 -0.35 -6.62
N PHE A 43 -0.06 -0.87 -5.80
CA PHE A 43 -1.07 -0.16 -5.04
C PHE A 43 -0.58 0.09 -3.62
N GLU A 44 -1.01 1.18 -2.99
CA GLU A 44 -0.78 1.36 -1.56
C GLU A 44 -1.71 0.43 -0.77
N GLY A 45 -1.13 -0.48 0.02
CA GLY A 45 -1.86 -1.32 0.97
C GLY A 45 -1.65 -0.86 2.42
N LEU A 46 -2.15 -1.63 3.39
CA LEU A 46 -2.11 -1.26 4.82
C LEU A 46 -0.69 -1.06 5.41
N ARG A 47 0.31 -1.80 4.91
CA ARG A 47 1.69 -1.78 5.45
C ARG A 47 2.76 -1.74 4.38
N ALA A 48 2.45 -2.23 3.18
CA ALA A 48 3.37 -2.33 2.07
C ALA A 48 2.60 -2.09 0.77
N ALA A 49 3.35 -1.79 -0.28
CA ALA A 49 2.80 -1.71 -1.61
C ALA A 49 2.40 -3.12 -2.09
N VAL A 50 1.21 -3.23 -2.70
CA VAL A 50 0.64 -4.49 -3.20
C VAL A 50 0.71 -4.50 -4.72
N PRO A 51 1.42 -5.45 -5.35
CA PRO A 51 1.46 -5.58 -6.80
C PRO A 51 0.08 -5.83 -7.42
N ALA A 52 -0.17 -5.24 -8.59
CA ALA A 52 -1.40 -5.45 -9.36
C ALA A 52 -1.63 -6.93 -9.70
N ALA A 53 -0.55 -7.70 -9.87
CA ALA A 53 -0.60 -9.13 -10.14
C ALA A 53 -1.22 -9.91 -8.97
N GLU A 54 -0.85 -9.58 -7.73
CA GLU A 54 -1.43 -10.20 -6.53
C GLU A 54 -2.92 -9.84 -6.38
N LEU A 55 -3.30 -8.60 -6.72
CA LEU A 55 -4.72 -8.21 -6.75
C LEU A 55 -5.52 -8.99 -7.80
N LEU A 56 -4.90 -9.32 -8.94
CA LEU A 56 -5.51 -10.15 -9.98
C LEU A 56 -5.64 -11.61 -9.51
N GLU A 57 -4.59 -12.18 -8.92
CA GLU A 57 -4.59 -13.55 -8.40
C GLU A 57 -5.60 -13.75 -7.28
N SER A 58 -5.73 -12.77 -6.38
CA SER A 58 -6.72 -12.75 -5.31
C SER A 58 -8.15 -12.43 -5.78
N LYS A 59 -8.35 -12.17 -7.09
CA LYS A 59 -9.63 -11.82 -7.71
C LYS A 59 -10.24 -10.51 -7.19
N ILE A 60 -9.45 -9.67 -6.53
CA ILE A 60 -9.83 -8.29 -6.15
C ILE A 60 -9.88 -7.42 -7.40
N LEU A 61 -8.91 -7.61 -8.30
CA LEU A 61 -8.85 -6.98 -9.60
C LEU A 61 -9.28 -7.99 -10.67
N ASN A 62 -10.13 -7.56 -11.59
CA ASN A 62 -10.48 -8.39 -12.73
C ASN A 62 -9.45 -8.23 -13.86
N LYS A 63 -9.44 -9.21 -14.79
CA LYS A 63 -8.47 -9.22 -15.90
C LYS A 63 -8.60 -7.98 -16.79
N GLU A 64 -9.82 -7.49 -17.01
CA GLU A 64 -10.06 -6.29 -17.81
C GLU A 64 -9.43 -5.03 -17.21
N LEU A 65 -9.60 -4.78 -15.91
CA LEU A 65 -8.99 -3.65 -15.20
C LEU A 65 -7.46 -3.79 -15.14
N TYR A 66 -6.96 -5.01 -14.93
CA TYR A 66 -5.53 -5.29 -14.98
C TYR A 66 -4.91 -4.94 -16.33
N ASP A 67 -5.58 -5.33 -17.43
CA ASP A 67 -5.14 -5.01 -18.78
C ASP A 67 -5.25 -3.51 -19.06
N GLN A 68 -6.30 -2.83 -18.58
CA GLN A 68 -6.43 -1.37 -18.69
C GLN A 68 -5.31 -0.61 -17.97
N LEU A 69 -4.86 -1.11 -16.81
CA LEU A 69 -3.71 -0.54 -16.09
C LEU A 69 -2.40 -0.74 -16.86
N HIS A 70 -2.17 -1.94 -17.41
CA HIS A 70 -0.97 -2.23 -18.21
C HIS A 70 -0.92 -1.45 -19.53
N GLN A 71 -2.08 -1.17 -20.11
CA GLN A 71 -2.22 -0.35 -21.32
C GLN A 71 -2.16 1.16 -21.03
N GLY A 72 -2.10 1.58 -19.76
CA GLY A 72 -2.10 2.99 -19.35
C GLY A 72 -3.43 3.71 -19.57
N LYS A 73 -4.53 2.97 -19.80
CA LYS A 73 -5.88 3.53 -19.96
C LYS A 73 -6.48 4.01 -18.65
N LYS A 74 -6.09 3.38 -17.54
CA LYS A 74 -6.43 3.80 -16.18
C LYS A 74 -5.17 3.91 -15.35
N THR A 75 -5.22 4.80 -14.37
CA THR A 75 -4.12 4.96 -13.41
C THR A 75 -4.33 4.08 -12.18
N VAL A 76 -3.24 3.76 -11.48
CA VAL A 76 -3.29 3.03 -10.19
C VAL A 76 -4.19 3.78 -9.20
N LYS A 77 -4.08 5.11 -9.13
CA LYS A 77 -4.89 5.93 -8.21
C LYS A 77 -6.39 5.86 -8.51
N GLU A 78 -6.78 5.87 -9.78
CA GLU A 78 -8.20 5.74 -10.16
C GLU A 78 -8.76 4.39 -9.74
N VAL A 79 -8.01 3.31 -10.00
CA VAL A 79 -8.43 1.94 -9.65
C VAL A 79 -8.42 1.74 -8.13
N ALA A 80 -7.43 2.28 -7.42
CA ALA A 80 -7.35 2.21 -5.96
C ALA A 80 -8.54 2.90 -5.27
N ASN A 81 -9.05 3.99 -5.87
CA ASN A 81 -10.19 4.72 -5.34
C ASN A 81 -11.56 4.07 -5.62
N MET A 82 -11.62 3.00 -6.43
CA MET A 82 -12.86 2.25 -6.64
C MET A 82 -13.27 1.55 -5.35
N GLU A 83 -14.49 1.76 -4.88
CA GLU A 83 -14.97 1.24 -3.60
C GLU A 83 -14.85 -0.30 -3.48
N ALA A 84 -15.00 -1.00 -4.61
CA ALA A 84 -14.85 -2.45 -4.69
C ALA A 84 -13.41 -2.92 -4.39
N ILE A 85 -12.40 -2.08 -4.65
CA ILE A 85 -10.97 -2.39 -4.47
C ILE A 85 -10.44 -1.75 -3.19
N LYS A 86 -10.81 -0.49 -2.94
CA LYS A 86 -10.43 0.29 -1.76
C LYS A 86 -10.69 -0.46 -0.46
N ARG A 87 -11.85 -1.13 -0.35
CA ARG A 87 -12.20 -1.93 0.84
C ARG A 87 -11.21 -3.04 1.16
N TYR A 88 -10.53 -3.58 0.16
CA TYR A 88 -9.52 -4.62 0.34
C TYR A 88 -8.11 -4.05 0.56
N LEU A 89 -7.84 -2.85 0.03
CA LEU A 89 -6.57 -2.15 0.22
C LEU A 89 -6.46 -1.46 1.59
N GLU A 90 -7.53 -0.81 2.05
CA GLU A 90 -7.55 0.04 3.24
C GLU A 90 -8.54 -0.41 4.33
N GLY A 91 -9.38 -1.41 4.05
CA GLY A 91 -10.51 -1.79 4.91
C GLY A 91 -11.75 -0.92 4.73
N THR A 92 -12.79 -1.20 5.51
CA THR A 92 -14.11 -0.52 5.44
C THR A 92 -14.26 0.62 6.46
N GLY A 93 -13.19 0.97 7.17
CA GLY A 93 -13.19 1.98 8.22
C GLY A 93 -13.54 1.41 9.60
N THR A 94 -13.16 2.16 10.64
CA THR A 94 -13.39 1.86 12.06
C THR A 94 -13.90 3.09 12.80
N ILE A 95 -14.29 2.92 14.07
CA ILE A 95 -14.71 4.02 14.93
C ILE A 95 -13.49 4.89 15.24
N ALA A 96 -13.43 6.08 14.63
CA ALA A 96 -12.28 6.98 14.73
C ALA A 96 -12.18 7.72 16.08
N GLY A 97 -13.31 8.02 16.71
CA GLY A 97 -13.36 8.80 17.95
C GLY A 97 -14.78 9.16 18.35
N ILE A 98 -14.92 10.20 19.17
CA ILE A 98 -16.20 10.62 19.73
C ILE A 98 -16.58 12.00 19.21
N LEU A 99 -17.84 12.17 18.82
CA LEU A 99 -18.44 13.47 18.53
C LEU A 99 -19.29 13.89 19.75
N VAL A 100 -18.95 15.03 20.34
CA VAL A 100 -19.77 15.66 21.38
C VAL A 100 -20.90 16.42 20.71
N GLU A 101 -22.12 15.88 20.74
CA GLU A 101 -23.26 16.43 19.99
C GLU A 101 -23.59 17.89 20.35
N SER A 102 -23.48 18.25 21.63
CA SER A 102 -23.81 19.60 22.12
C SER A 102 -22.87 20.70 21.59
N THR A 103 -21.63 20.37 21.24
CA THR A 103 -20.62 21.33 20.77
C THR A 103 -20.15 21.07 19.34
N GLY A 104 -20.52 19.92 18.76
CA GLY A 104 -19.95 19.44 17.49
C GLY A 104 -18.46 19.08 17.58
N GLN A 105 -17.87 19.04 18.78
CA GLN A 105 -16.45 18.78 18.95
C GLN A 105 -16.13 17.31 18.72
N LYS A 106 -15.19 17.03 17.81
CA LYS A 106 -14.58 15.71 17.65
C LYS A 106 -13.45 15.53 18.66
N LEU A 107 -13.40 14.37 19.30
CA LEU A 107 -12.40 14.00 20.30
C LEU A 107 -11.75 12.67 19.94
N LEU A 108 -10.45 12.58 20.24
CA LEU A 108 -9.74 11.32 20.31
C LEU A 108 -10.34 10.42 21.39
N LEU A 109 -10.22 9.11 21.23
CA LEU A 109 -10.70 8.14 22.23
C LEU A 109 -10.00 8.34 23.58
N ALA A 110 -8.68 8.58 23.57
CA ALA A 110 -7.90 8.89 24.76
C ALA A 110 -8.37 10.19 25.45
N ASP A 111 -8.71 11.22 24.69
CA ASP A 111 -9.20 12.49 25.26
C ASP A 111 -10.60 12.36 25.83
N ALA A 112 -11.48 11.61 25.15
CA ALA A 112 -12.81 11.31 25.67
C ALA A 112 -12.74 10.50 26.97
N MET A 113 -11.79 9.57 27.08
CA MET A 113 -11.50 8.85 28.33
C MET A 113 -11.03 9.81 29.43
N LYS A 114 -10.05 10.68 29.16
CA LYS A 114 -9.56 11.68 30.14
C LYS A 114 -10.65 12.64 30.63
N ARG A 115 -11.65 12.93 29.79
CA ARG A 115 -12.81 13.77 30.12
C ARG A 115 -13.98 13.02 30.75
N ASN A 116 -13.83 11.72 31.05
CA ASN A 116 -14.91 10.85 31.55
C ASN A 116 -16.14 10.75 30.62
N LEU A 117 -15.96 11.01 29.32
CA LEU A 117 -17.01 10.85 28.30
C LEU A 117 -17.09 9.41 27.78
N LEU A 118 -16.03 8.63 27.96
CA LEU A 118 -15.94 7.23 27.59
C LEU A 118 -15.31 6.43 28.73
N LYS A 119 -15.90 5.26 29.04
CA LYS A 119 -15.32 4.36 30.04
C LYS A 119 -13.96 3.83 29.57
N PRO A 120 -12.95 3.71 30.45
CA PRO A 120 -11.62 3.22 30.06
C PRO A 120 -11.65 1.89 29.33
N GLU A 121 -12.49 0.93 29.74
CA GLU A 121 -12.58 -0.38 29.09
C GLU A 121 -13.10 -0.28 27.65
N ALA A 122 -14.08 0.60 27.41
CA ALA A 122 -14.60 0.85 26.07
C ALA A 122 -13.57 1.58 25.20
N ALA A 123 -12.85 2.56 25.76
CA ALA A 123 -11.78 3.27 25.06
C ALA A 123 -10.66 2.32 24.62
N LEU A 124 -10.25 1.42 25.51
CA LEU A 124 -9.21 0.42 25.22
C LEU A 124 -9.65 -0.51 24.09
N ASN A 125 -10.85 -1.10 24.17
CA ASN A 125 -11.36 -1.99 23.12
C ASN A 125 -11.43 -1.31 21.74
N LEU A 126 -11.79 -0.02 21.69
CA LEU A 126 -11.84 0.75 20.45
C LEU A 126 -10.44 1.05 19.90
N LEU A 127 -9.48 1.39 20.75
CA LEU A 127 -8.09 1.59 20.37
C LEU A 127 -7.45 0.28 19.86
N GLU A 128 -7.74 -0.85 20.51
CA GLU A 128 -7.33 -2.18 20.06
C GLU A 128 -7.93 -2.53 18.70
N ALA A 129 -9.23 -2.24 18.50
CA ALA A 129 -9.88 -2.43 17.20
C ALA A 129 -9.24 -1.58 16.10
N GLN A 130 -8.92 -0.31 16.39
CA GLN A 130 -8.18 0.56 15.46
C GLN A 130 -6.81 -0.05 15.11
N ALA A 131 -6.01 -0.39 16.11
CA ALA A 131 -4.70 -1.02 15.93
C ALA A 131 -4.79 -2.32 15.12
N GLY A 132 -5.79 -3.16 15.37
CA GLY A 132 -6.06 -4.40 14.64
C GLY A 132 -6.47 -4.20 13.17
N THR A 133 -7.04 -3.04 12.84
CA THR A 133 -7.34 -2.65 11.45
C THR A 133 -6.22 -1.86 10.76
N GLY A 134 -5.07 -1.70 11.43
CA GLY A 134 -3.83 -1.21 10.85
C GLY A 134 -3.39 0.17 11.34
N HIS A 135 -4.32 1.02 11.78
CA HIS A 135 -4.01 2.42 12.09
C HIS A 135 -4.82 2.94 13.29
N VAL A 136 -4.20 3.79 14.10
CA VAL A 136 -4.89 4.67 15.04
C VAL A 136 -5.37 5.90 14.27
N ILE A 137 -6.60 6.33 14.49
CA ILE A 137 -7.23 7.37 13.68
C ILE A 137 -7.37 8.66 14.49
N ASP A 138 -6.94 9.78 13.93
CA ASP A 138 -7.23 11.12 14.43
C ASP A 138 -8.50 11.67 13.73
N PRO A 139 -9.64 11.76 14.42
CA PRO A 139 -10.88 12.28 13.82
C PRO A 139 -10.88 13.80 13.63
N VAL A 140 -9.97 14.54 14.30
CA VAL A 140 -9.83 16.00 14.23
C VAL A 140 -9.00 16.38 13.02
N ARG A 141 -7.84 15.73 12.83
CA ARG A 141 -6.92 15.96 11.71
C ARG A 141 -7.24 15.12 10.47
N ASN A 142 -8.12 14.12 10.62
CA ASN A 142 -8.44 13.14 9.58
C ASN A 142 -7.19 12.37 9.10
N GLU A 143 -6.33 12.01 10.05
CA GLU A 143 -5.07 11.31 9.82
C GLU A 143 -5.17 9.86 10.32
N LYS A 144 -4.48 8.94 9.63
CA LYS A 144 -4.33 7.54 10.04
C LYS A 144 -2.85 7.32 10.35
N LEU A 145 -2.53 6.95 11.58
CA LEU A 145 -1.15 6.77 12.01
C LEU A 145 -0.88 5.30 12.39
N PRO A 146 0.30 4.76 12.06
CA PRO A 146 0.79 3.55 12.70
C PRO A 146 0.86 3.72 14.22
N VAL A 147 0.78 2.61 14.96
CA VAL A 147 0.66 2.64 16.42
C VAL A 147 1.86 3.31 17.08
N ASP A 148 3.07 3.08 16.59
CA ASP A 148 4.28 3.69 17.12
C ASP A 148 4.27 5.22 16.95
N GLU A 149 3.77 5.71 15.82
CA GLU A 149 3.63 7.14 15.57
C GLU A 149 2.53 7.77 16.42
N ALA A 150 1.40 7.07 16.58
CA ALA A 150 0.29 7.50 17.41
C ALA A 150 0.69 7.65 18.89
N VAL A 151 1.53 6.73 19.40
CA VAL A 151 2.12 6.83 20.75
C VAL A 151 3.03 8.05 20.85
N ARG A 152 3.92 8.29 19.87
CA ARG A 152 4.77 9.49 19.84
C ARG A 152 3.94 10.79 19.78
N ALA A 153 2.80 10.75 19.12
CA ALA A 153 1.86 11.87 19.01
C ALA A 153 0.96 12.05 20.23
N GLY A 154 1.01 11.15 21.22
CA GLY A 154 0.18 11.21 22.43
C GLY A 154 -1.31 10.94 22.19
N MET A 155 -1.64 10.23 21.11
CA MET A 155 -3.02 9.86 20.75
C MET A 155 -3.55 8.65 21.53
N VAL A 156 -2.64 7.91 22.17
CA VAL A 156 -2.89 6.69 22.95
C VAL A 156 -2.45 6.91 24.39
#